data_AF-A0A085K991-F1
#
_entry.id   AF-A0A085K991-F1
#
_cell.length_a   1.000
_cell.length_b   1.000
_cell.length_c   1.000
_cell.angle_alpha   90.00
_cell.angle_beta   90.00
_cell.angle_gamma   90.00
#
_symmetry.space_group_name_H-M   'P 1'
#
loop_
_entity.id
_entity.type
_entity.pdbx_description
1 polymer ?
#
loop_
_entity_poly.entity_id
_entity_poly.type
_entity_poly.pdbx_seq_one_letter_code
_entity_poly.pdbx_strand_id
1 'polypeptide(L)'
;MPKVLISDKMDPRAAAIFRERGVEVDVITGQTPEELAAMIGAYDGLAIRSSTKVTKAILDAATNLKVIGRAGIGVDNVDIPAASAQGVIVMNTPFGNSITTAEHAIALMFALARQIPEANAQTQQGLWPKNGFMGVEVTGKTLGLIGAGNIGSIVASRALGLKMKVVAFDPFLTPERAVEMGVEKADLDTLLAKADFITLHTPLTDQTRNILSKENLAKTKKGVRIVNCARGGLIDEAALKEALDSGHVAGAALDVFQTEPAKESPLFGTPNFICTPHLGASTDEAQVNVALQVAEQLSDYLLDGGITNALNVPSLSAEEAPKLKPYMALAEKLGSLIGQLEGDAITGVAVEVEGHAAELNQKPITAAVLAGLMRVYSDTVNMVNAPFLAKERGLDVREVRHDREGDYQTLVRVTVSTEAGDKSVAGTLFGHAQPRLVELFGIKVEADLDGHMLYIVNQDAPGFIGRLGSKLGESDVNIGTFHLGRRNQGGEAVLLLSVDGTVTEPLRWAICNLAGVKQVKLLRFA
;
A
#
# COMPACT_ATOMS: atom_id res chain seq x y z
N MET A 1 -17.88 -16.16 -11.54
CA MET A 1 -17.25 -14.90 -11.98
C MET A 1 -17.05 -14.04 -10.75
N PRO A 2 -16.02 -13.17 -10.68
CA PRO A 2 -15.89 -12.25 -9.57
C PRO A 2 -17.12 -11.35 -9.44
N LYS A 3 -17.52 -11.05 -8.21
CA LYS A 3 -18.69 -10.21 -7.92
C LYS A 3 -18.31 -8.96 -7.12
N VAL A 4 -18.75 -7.79 -7.56
CA VAL A 4 -18.45 -6.49 -6.95
C VAL A 4 -19.72 -5.80 -6.43
N LEU A 5 -19.64 -5.22 -5.25
CA LEU A 5 -20.66 -4.32 -4.69
C LEU A 5 -20.22 -2.86 -4.86
N ILE A 6 -21.06 -2.03 -5.47
CA ILE A 6 -20.95 -0.56 -5.38
C ILE A 6 -21.91 -0.09 -4.28
N SER A 7 -21.35 0.34 -3.13
CA SER A 7 -22.11 0.71 -1.92
C SER A 7 -22.41 2.21 -1.77
N ASP A 8 -21.73 3.04 -2.56
CA ASP A 8 -21.92 4.49 -2.58
C ASP A 8 -22.44 4.97 -3.94
N LYS A 9 -23.04 6.17 -3.97
CA LYS A 9 -23.43 6.81 -5.23
C LYS A 9 -22.19 7.07 -6.10
N MET A 10 -22.14 6.45 -7.27
CA MET A 10 -21.04 6.52 -8.23
C MET A 10 -21.59 6.72 -9.64
N ASP A 11 -20.79 7.25 -10.56
CA ASP A 11 -21.20 7.38 -11.96
C ASP A 11 -21.57 5.99 -12.54
N PRO A 12 -22.70 5.85 -13.27
CA PRO A 12 -23.15 4.58 -13.82
C PRO A 12 -22.12 3.87 -14.72
N ARG A 13 -21.15 4.60 -15.29
CA ARG A 13 -20.06 4.03 -16.10
C ARG A 13 -19.18 3.06 -15.33
N ALA A 14 -19.03 3.21 -14.02
CA ALA A 14 -18.30 2.21 -13.21
C ALA A 14 -18.95 0.82 -13.33
N ALA A 15 -20.28 0.76 -13.17
CA ALA A 15 -21.03 -0.49 -13.33
C ALA A 15 -21.01 -1.01 -14.77
N ALA A 16 -20.96 -0.12 -15.77
CA ALA A 16 -20.81 -0.53 -17.17
C ALA A 16 -19.46 -1.23 -17.42
N ILE A 17 -18.36 -0.66 -16.93
CA ILE A 17 -17.01 -1.25 -17.05
C ILE A 17 -16.96 -2.65 -16.44
N PHE A 18 -17.50 -2.83 -15.23
CA PHE A 18 -17.53 -4.16 -14.61
C PHE A 18 -18.24 -5.18 -15.51
N ARG A 19 -19.43 -4.85 -16.02
CA ARG A 19 -20.20 -5.75 -16.91
C ARG A 19 -19.47 -6.04 -18.21
N GLU A 20 -18.90 -5.02 -18.86
CA GLU A 20 -18.14 -5.15 -20.11
C GLU A 20 -16.91 -6.06 -19.95
N ARG A 21 -16.28 -6.03 -18.77
CA ARG A 21 -15.14 -6.88 -18.42
C ARG A 21 -15.51 -8.26 -17.88
N GLY A 22 -16.80 -8.59 -17.79
CA GLY A 22 -17.26 -9.90 -17.28
C GLY A 22 -17.21 -10.04 -15.76
N VAL A 23 -17.24 -8.93 -15.02
CA VAL A 23 -17.38 -8.87 -13.56
C VAL A 23 -18.85 -8.63 -13.22
N GLU A 24 -19.43 -9.48 -12.37
CA GLU A 24 -20.79 -9.27 -11.87
C GLU A 24 -20.81 -8.07 -10.93
N VAL A 25 -21.83 -7.21 -11.04
CA VAL A 25 -21.91 -5.98 -10.24
C VAL A 25 -23.32 -5.73 -9.72
N ASP A 26 -23.42 -5.50 -8.41
CA ASP A 26 -24.62 -4.98 -7.75
C ASP A 26 -24.37 -3.53 -7.33
N VAL A 27 -25.31 -2.64 -7.66
CA VAL A 27 -25.30 -1.24 -7.22
C VAL A 27 -26.40 -1.07 -6.20
N ILE A 28 -26.03 -1.08 -4.93
CA ILE A 28 -26.96 -0.98 -3.82
C ILE A 28 -26.36 0.09 -2.93
N THR A 29 -27.00 1.25 -2.80
CA THR A 29 -26.41 2.38 -2.08
C THR A 29 -27.21 2.78 -0.84
N GLY A 30 -26.53 3.32 0.17
CA GLY A 30 -27.18 3.90 1.35
C GLY A 30 -27.54 2.88 2.44
N GLN A 31 -26.86 1.72 2.45
CA GLN A 31 -26.99 0.73 3.53
C GLN A 31 -26.53 1.32 4.86
N THR A 32 -27.13 0.84 5.95
CA THR A 32 -26.50 0.97 7.27
C THR A 32 -25.29 0.04 7.38
N PRO A 33 -24.37 0.27 8.33
CA PRO A 33 -23.27 -0.65 8.58
C PRO A 33 -23.71 -2.11 8.79
N GLU A 34 -24.83 -2.33 9.48
CA GLU A 34 -25.37 -3.65 9.76
C GLU A 34 -25.89 -4.34 8.49
N GLU A 35 -26.59 -3.61 7.64
CA GLU A 35 -27.08 -4.10 6.35
C GLU A 35 -25.91 -4.47 5.42
N LEU A 36 -24.87 -3.62 5.38
CA LEU A 36 -23.66 -3.89 4.60
C LEU A 36 -22.95 -5.15 5.13
N ALA A 37 -22.78 -5.29 6.44
CA ALA A 37 -22.17 -6.47 7.05
C ALA A 37 -22.93 -7.77 6.71
N ALA A 38 -24.26 -7.71 6.65
CA ALA A 38 -25.08 -8.88 6.35
C ALA A 38 -24.92 -9.41 4.91
N MET A 39 -24.50 -8.56 3.97
CA MET A 39 -24.40 -8.92 2.55
C MET A 39 -22.97 -9.01 2.00
N ILE A 40 -22.00 -8.35 2.64
CA ILE A 40 -20.65 -8.18 2.08
C ILE A 40 -19.89 -9.49 1.87
N GLY A 41 -20.19 -10.54 2.65
CA GLY A 41 -19.59 -11.86 2.50
C GLY A 41 -19.84 -12.53 1.14
N ALA A 42 -20.80 -12.06 0.35
CA ALA A 42 -21.09 -12.58 -0.99
C ALA A 42 -20.26 -11.94 -2.13
N TYR A 43 -19.38 -10.98 -1.83
CA TYR A 43 -18.67 -10.19 -2.84
C TYR A 43 -17.16 -10.38 -2.77
N ASP A 44 -16.50 -10.42 -3.92
CA ASP A 44 -15.05 -10.44 -4.07
C ASP A 44 -14.45 -9.02 -4.03
N GLY A 45 -15.23 -8.00 -4.40
CA GLY A 45 -14.79 -6.61 -4.42
C GLY A 45 -15.82 -5.63 -3.88
N LEU A 46 -15.35 -4.54 -3.28
CA LEU A 46 -16.18 -3.46 -2.75
C LEU A 46 -15.72 -2.11 -3.31
N ALA A 47 -16.57 -1.45 -4.10
CA ALA A 47 -16.35 -0.08 -4.56
C ALA A 47 -17.11 0.90 -3.67
N ILE A 48 -16.39 1.86 -3.09
CA ILE A 48 -16.93 2.87 -2.17
C ILE A 48 -16.52 4.29 -2.57
N ARG A 49 -17.13 5.30 -1.93
CA ARG A 49 -16.70 6.69 -1.97
C ARG A 49 -16.40 7.22 -0.57
N SER A 50 -17.18 8.17 -0.08
CA SER A 50 -17.01 8.82 1.23
C SER A 50 -18.13 8.49 2.22
N SER A 51 -19.23 7.88 1.77
CA SER A 51 -20.40 7.64 2.63
C SER A 51 -20.24 6.35 3.41
N THR A 52 -19.90 5.25 2.72
CA THR A 52 -19.66 3.96 3.34
C THR A 52 -18.36 3.99 4.16
N LYS A 53 -18.43 3.57 5.42
CA LYS A 53 -17.27 3.37 6.31
C LYS A 53 -16.95 1.89 6.43
N VAL A 54 -15.81 1.48 5.92
CA VAL A 54 -15.34 0.08 5.98
C VAL A 54 -14.56 -0.09 7.27
N THR A 55 -15.28 -0.46 8.34
CA THR A 55 -14.72 -0.72 9.67
C THR A 55 -14.25 -2.17 9.79
N LYS A 56 -13.49 -2.48 10.86
CA LYS A 56 -13.17 -3.87 11.22
C LYS A 56 -14.41 -4.78 11.27
N ALA A 57 -15.55 -4.31 11.78
CA ALA A 57 -16.76 -5.13 11.85
C ALA A 57 -17.32 -5.50 10.46
N ILE A 58 -17.23 -4.60 9.47
CA ILE A 58 -17.61 -4.90 8.09
C ILE A 58 -16.64 -5.92 7.49
N LEU A 59 -15.33 -5.73 7.71
CA LEU A 59 -14.30 -6.63 7.22
C LEU A 59 -14.45 -8.03 7.83
N ASP A 60 -14.69 -8.15 9.13
CA ASP A 60 -14.90 -9.44 9.82
C ASP A 60 -16.09 -10.24 9.22
N ALA A 61 -17.09 -9.56 8.63
CA ALA A 61 -18.21 -10.20 7.93
C ALA A 61 -17.91 -10.51 6.44
N ALA A 62 -16.83 -9.99 5.89
CA ALA A 62 -16.51 -10.01 4.46
C ALA A 62 -15.69 -11.24 4.06
N THR A 63 -16.26 -12.44 4.23
CA THR A 63 -15.56 -13.73 4.09
C THR A 63 -14.93 -14.00 2.72
N ASN A 64 -15.41 -13.37 1.65
CA ASN A 64 -14.88 -13.56 0.28
C ASN A 64 -14.17 -12.32 -0.28
N LEU A 65 -14.13 -11.22 0.46
CA LEU A 65 -13.66 -9.94 -0.05
C LEU A 65 -12.15 -9.98 -0.27
N LYS A 66 -11.71 -9.61 -1.47
CA LYS A 66 -10.31 -9.58 -1.88
C LYS A 66 -9.78 -8.17 -2.06
N VAL A 67 -10.65 -7.23 -2.43
CA VAL A 67 -10.26 -5.85 -2.73
C VAL A 67 -11.33 -4.81 -2.40
N ILE A 68 -10.89 -3.66 -1.92
CA ILE A 68 -11.69 -2.46 -1.72
C ILE A 68 -11.12 -1.36 -2.63
N GLY A 69 -11.97 -0.79 -3.47
CA GLY A 69 -11.64 0.36 -4.31
C GLY A 69 -12.36 1.60 -3.82
N ARG A 70 -11.60 2.60 -3.37
CA ARG A 70 -12.14 3.91 -3.01
C ARG A 70 -12.05 4.83 -4.22
N ALA A 71 -13.19 5.26 -4.75
CA ALA A 71 -13.28 6.28 -5.79
C ALA A 71 -13.06 7.70 -5.22
N GLY A 72 -11.78 8.05 -5.13
CA GLY A 72 -11.20 9.34 -4.75
C GLY A 72 -9.84 9.17 -4.04
N ILE A 73 -9.16 10.27 -3.69
CA ILE A 73 -7.81 10.22 -3.07
C ILE A 73 -7.83 9.73 -1.61
N GLY A 74 -8.64 10.37 -0.76
CA GLY A 74 -8.69 10.07 0.68
C GLY A 74 -9.30 8.70 0.98
N VAL A 75 -8.83 8.06 2.04
CA VAL A 75 -9.22 6.71 2.45
C VAL A 75 -9.53 6.64 3.95
N ASP A 76 -9.84 7.79 4.53
CA ASP A 76 -10.09 7.96 5.97
C ASP A 76 -11.30 7.14 6.45
N ASN A 77 -12.13 6.69 5.53
CA ASN A 77 -13.29 5.82 5.75
C ASN A 77 -13.00 4.32 5.57
N VAL A 78 -11.73 3.90 5.46
CA VAL A 78 -11.33 2.50 5.38
C VAL A 78 -10.32 2.18 6.48
N ASP A 79 -10.61 1.15 7.28
CA ASP A 79 -9.67 0.59 8.25
C ASP A 79 -8.61 -0.25 7.52
N ILE A 80 -7.58 0.44 7.01
CA ILE A 80 -6.48 -0.20 6.25
C ILE A 80 -5.73 -1.25 7.09
N PRO A 81 -5.40 -1.01 8.38
CA PRO A 81 -4.80 -2.06 9.21
C PRO A 81 -5.67 -3.32 9.29
N ALA A 82 -6.98 -3.19 9.55
CA ALA A 82 -7.87 -4.35 9.59
C ALA A 82 -7.98 -5.04 8.23
N ALA A 83 -8.08 -4.28 7.14
CA ALA A 83 -8.12 -4.84 5.78
C ALA A 83 -6.83 -5.60 5.46
N SER A 84 -5.69 -5.04 5.83
CA SER A 84 -4.38 -5.65 5.66
C SER A 84 -4.24 -6.94 6.45
N ALA A 85 -4.70 -6.98 7.71
CA ALA A 85 -4.66 -8.19 8.54
C ALA A 85 -5.50 -9.34 7.94
N GLN A 86 -6.64 -9.01 7.33
CA GLN A 86 -7.49 -9.98 6.63
C GLN A 86 -7.03 -10.29 5.20
N GLY A 87 -5.97 -9.64 4.72
CA GLY A 87 -5.43 -9.87 3.39
C GLY A 87 -6.26 -9.27 2.26
N VAL A 88 -7.04 -8.23 2.55
CA VAL A 88 -7.86 -7.46 1.59
C VAL A 88 -7.07 -6.28 1.07
N ILE A 89 -6.94 -6.15 -0.25
CA ILE A 89 -6.23 -5.02 -0.88
C ILE A 89 -7.09 -3.76 -0.77
N VAL A 90 -6.46 -2.62 -0.46
CA VAL A 90 -7.13 -1.30 -0.50
C VAL A 90 -6.48 -0.45 -1.58
N MET A 91 -7.28 -0.04 -2.56
CA MET A 91 -6.88 0.84 -3.66
C MET A 91 -7.62 2.17 -3.60
N ASN A 92 -6.99 3.24 -4.08
CA ASN A 92 -7.62 4.53 -4.29
C ASN A 92 -7.46 5.01 -5.75
N THR A 93 -7.97 6.21 -6.05
CA THR A 93 -7.85 6.82 -7.39
C THR A 93 -7.15 8.18 -7.29
N PRO A 94 -5.82 8.22 -7.16
CA PRO A 94 -5.10 9.41 -6.72
C PRO A 94 -5.05 10.53 -7.77
N PHE A 95 -5.39 10.23 -9.02
CA PHE A 95 -5.30 11.17 -10.14
C PHE A 95 -6.67 11.74 -10.55
N GLY A 96 -7.75 10.96 -10.38
CA GLY A 96 -9.06 11.29 -10.96
C GLY A 96 -9.68 12.64 -10.55
N ASN A 97 -9.28 13.22 -9.41
CA ASN A 97 -9.76 14.52 -8.94
C ASN A 97 -8.63 15.54 -8.65
N SER A 98 -7.39 15.27 -9.09
CA SER A 98 -6.25 16.14 -8.79
C SER A 98 -6.41 17.54 -9.40
N ILE A 99 -6.90 17.62 -10.64
CA ILE A 99 -7.16 18.88 -11.34
C ILE A 99 -8.27 19.67 -10.63
N THR A 100 -9.43 19.03 -10.41
CA THR A 100 -10.58 19.64 -9.75
C THR A 100 -10.23 20.20 -8.38
N THR A 101 -9.46 19.45 -7.57
CA THR A 101 -9.07 19.92 -6.23
C THR A 101 -8.11 21.12 -6.32
N ALA A 102 -7.20 21.12 -7.30
CA ALA A 102 -6.31 22.26 -7.53
C ALA A 102 -7.09 23.50 -7.99
N GLU A 103 -8.04 23.34 -8.90
CA GLU A 103 -8.92 24.42 -9.36
C GLU A 103 -9.75 25.01 -8.21
N HIS A 104 -10.30 24.16 -7.33
CA HIS A 104 -11.04 24.61 -6.15
C HIS A 104 -10.16 25.41 -5.18
N ALA A 105 -8.91 24.97 -4.95
CA ALA A 105 -7.96 25.73 -4.13
C ALA A 105 -7.64 27.11 -4.71
N ILE A 106 -7.44 27.20 -6.04
CA ILE A 106 -7.22 28.47 -6.73
C ILE A 106 -8.48 29.34 -6.71
N ALA A 107 -9.66 28.75 -6.87
CA ALA A 107 -10.94 29.46 -6.78
C ALA A 107 -11.15 30.06 -5.38
N LEU A 108 -10.90 29.30 -4.32
CA LEU A 108 -10.98 29.78 -2.94
C LEU A 108 -9.90 30.84 -2.65
N MET A 109 -8.70 30.72 -3.22
CA MET A 109 -7.68 31.78 -3.14
C MET A 109 -8.17 33.10 -3.72
N PHE A 110 -8.82 33.10 -4.89
CA PHE A 110 -9.44 34.30 -5.47
C PHE A 110 -10.63 34.80 -4.65
N ALA A 111 -11.47 33.89 -4.17
CA ALA A 111 -12.61 34.23 -3.33
C ALA A 111 -12.16 34.98 -2.06
N LEU A 112 -11.06 34.54 -1.43
CA LEU A 112 -10.43 35.24 -0.31
C LEU A 112 -9.79 36.56 -0.71
N ALA A 113 -9.03 36.59 -1.81
CA ALA A 113 -8.35 37.79 -2.26
C ALA A 113 -9.33 38.94 -2.52
N ARG A 114 -10.58 38.62 -2.91
CA ARG A 114 -11.59 39.59 -3.35
C ARG A 114 -12.87 39.60 -2.50
N GLN A 115 -12.90 38.86 -1.39
CA GLN A 115 -14.03 38.78 -0.44
C GLN A 115 -15.37 38.45 -1.15
N ILE A 116 -15.33 37.57 -2.14
CA ILE A 116 -16.44 37.35 -3.09
C ILE A 116 -17.74 36.91 -2.39
N PRO A 117 -17.75 35.92 -1.48
CA PRO A 117 -19.01 35.43 -0.91
C PRO A 117 -19.77 36.50 -0.12
N GLU A 118 -19.06 37.29 0.68
CA GLU A 118 -19.64 38.35 1.49
C GLU A 118 -20.15 39.51 0.62
N ALA A 119 -19.34 39.95 -0.35
CA ALA A 119 -19.74 41.00 -1.30
C ALA A 119 -20.98 40.58 -2.12
N ASN A 120 -21.04 39.33 -2.57
CA ASN A 120 -22.22 38.77 -3.24
C ASN A 120 -23.45 38.77 -2.32
N ALA A 121 -23.32 38.27 -1.09
CA ALA A 121 -24.43 38.19 -0.15
C ALA A 121 -25.04 39.58 0.14
N GLN A 122 -24.21 40.60 0.41
CA GLN A 122 -24.68 41.96 0.65
C GLN A 122 -25.32 42.59 -0.60
N THR A 123 -24.75 42.35 -1.79
CA THR A 123 -25.30 42.90 -3.04
C THR A 123 -26.65 42.28 -3.40
N GLN A 124 -26.83 40.96 -3.18
CA GLN A 124 -28.13 40.30 -3.40
C GLN A 124 -29.23 40.79 -2.44
N GLN A 125 -28.85 41.34 -1.27
CA GLN A 125 -29.77 42.01 -0.36
C GLN A 125 -30.14 43.45 -0.81
N GLY A 126 -29.62 43.91 -1.95
CA GLY A 126 -29.87 45.26 -2.48
C GLY A 126 -28.95 46.34 -1.90
N LEU A 127 -27.93 45.97 -1.11
CA LEU A 127 -26.92 46.89 -0.61
C LEU A 127 -25.89 47.21 -1.70
N TRP A 128 -25.21 48.36 -1.60
CA TRP A 128 -24.11 48.73 -2.50
C TRP A 128 -22.83 49.13 -1.74
N PRO A 129 -22.22 48.19 -0.98
CA PRO A 129 -21.14 48.44 -0.03
C PRO A 129 -19.75 48.62 -0.68
N LYS A 130 -19.65 49.28 -1.84
CA LYS A 130 -18.42 49.38 -2.64
C LYS A 130 -17.19 49.80 -1.83
N ASN A 131 -17.34 50.75 -0.92
CA ASN A 131 -16.23 51.29 -0.13
C ASN A 131 -15.84 50.40 1.06
N GLY A 132 -16.65 49.39 1.41
CA GLY A 132 -16.38 48.45 2.49
C GLY A 132 -15.50 47.27 2.09
N PHE A 133 -15.29 47.05 0.78
CA PHE A 133 -14.50 45.95 0.26
C PHE A 133 -13.20 46.44 -0.36
N MET A 134 -12.06 45.94 0.14
CA MET A 134 -10.73 46.23 -0.38
C MET A 134 -9.95 44.93 -0.51
N GLY A 135 -9.96 44.39 -1.73
CA GLY A 135 -9.24 43.15 -2.04
C GLY A 135 -7.73 43.34 -2.19
N VAL A 136 -7.04 42.24 -2.47
CA VAL A 136 -5.62 42.22 -2.81
C VAL A 136 -5.41 41.62 -4.20
N GLU A 137 -4.36 42.10 -4.87
CA GLU A 137 -3.87 41.49 -6.10
C GLU A 137 -2.93 40.32 -5.78
N VAL A 138 -3.08 39.20 -6.51
CA VAL A 138 -2.23 38.00 -6.37
C VAL A 138 -0.93 38.10 -7.16
N THR A 139 -0.91 38.85 -8.26
CA THR A 139 0.26 39.07 -9.12
C THR A 139 1.46 39.55 -8.30
N GLY A 140 2.62 38.92 -8.50
CA GLY A 140 3.87 39.26 -7.82
C GLY A 140 3.94 38.90 -6.33
N LYS A 141 2.85 38.43 -5.71
CA LYS A 141 2.81 37.91 -4.33
C LYS A 141 3.45 36.53 -4.26
N THR A 142 3.84 36.13 -3.05
CA THR A 142 4.39 34.80 -2.78
C THR A 142 3.31 33.85 -2.29
N LEU A 143 3.12 32.74 -3.00
CA LEU A 143 2.37 31.58 -2.54
C LEU A 143 3.31 30.61 -1.81
N GLY A 144 3.02 30.36 -0.54
CA GLY A 144 3.56 29.24 0.23
C GLY A 144 2.76 27.97 -0.08
N LEU A 145 3.41 27.00 -0.70
CA LEU A 145 2.84 25.69 -1.05
C LEU A 145 3.32 24.64 -0.04
N ILE A 146 2.44 24.18 0.85
CA ILE A 146 2.73 23.10 1.79
C ILE A 146 2.27 21.79 1.14
N GLY A 147 3.22 20.97 0.67
CA GLY A 147 2.98 19.75 -0.11
C GLY A 147 3.03 19.99 -1.62
N ALA A 148 3.97 19.32 -2.30
CA ALA A 148 4.25 19.46 -3.73
C ALA A 148 3.92 18.19 -4.54
N GLY A 149 3.02 17.35 -4.02
CA GLY A 149 2.50 16.16 -4.71
C GLY A 149 1.59 16.49 -5.90
N ASN A 150 0.77 15.53 -6.33
CA ASN A 150 -0.08 15.64 -7.54
C ASN A 150 -0.89 16.95 -7.59
N ILE A 151 -1.69 17.24 -6.56
CA ILE A 151 -2.51 18.47 -6.49
C ILE A 151 -1.61 19.70 -6.36
N GLY A 152 -0.65 19.68 -5.44
CA GLY A 152 0.22 20.82 -5.16
C GLY A 152 1.00 21.29 -6.38
N SER A 153 1.45 20.36 -7.24
CA SER A 153 2.14 20.69 -8.48
C SER A 153 1.25 21.40 -9.51
N ILE A 154 -0.03 21.03 -9.60
CA ILE A 154 -1.01 21.71 -10.46
C ILE A 154 -1.31 23.11 -9.91
N VAL A 155 -1.48 23.25 -8.59
CA VAL A 155 -1.65 24.55 -7.93
C VAL A 155 -0.44 25.45 -8.18
N ALA A 156 0.78 24.94 -8.03
CA ALA A 156 2.01 25.68 -8.33
C ALA A 156 2.04 26.18 -9.77
N SER A 157 1.75 25.30 -10.74
CA SER A 157 1.67 25.67 -12.16
C SER A 157 0.66 26.81 -12.40
N ARG A 158 -0.49 26.78 -11.73
CA ARG A 158 -1.56 27.78 -11.89
C ARG A 158 -1.17 29.11 -11.25
N ALA A 159 -0.56 29.06 -10.06
CA ALA A 159 -0.02 30.23 -9.38
C ALA A 159 1.10 30.92 -10.19
N LEU A 160 2.01 30.15 -10.79
CA LEU A 160 3.04 30.68 -11.70
C LEU A 160 2.43 31.30 -12.96
N GLY A 161 1.37 30.68 -13.51
CA GLY A 161 0.58 31.24 -14.61
C GLY A 161 -0.03 32.61 -14.25
N LEU A 162 -0.49 32.76 -13.01
CA LEU A 162 -0.95 34.03 -12.41
C LEU A 162 0.18 34.99 -12.00
N LYS A 163 1.43 34.68 -12.36
CA LYS A 163 2.61 35.49 -12.09
C LYS A 163 2.88 35.70 -10.58
N MET A 164 2.49 34.72 -9.77
CA MET A 164 2.93 34.63 -8.37
C MET A 164 4.36 34.06 -8.31
N LYS A 165 5.03 34.25 -7.18
CA LYS A 165 6.22 33.49 -6.79
C LYS A 165 5.75 32.30 -5.96
N VAL A 166 6.31 31.11 -6.16
CA VAL A 166 5.92 29.92 -5.39
C VAL A 166 7.11 29.44 -4.56
N VAL A 167 6.91 29.36 -3.25
CA VAL A 167 7.87 28.77 -2.29
C VAL A 167 7.22 27.51 -1.73
N ALA A 168 7.86 26.36 -1.91
CA ALA A 168 7.29 25.05 -1.61
C ALA A 168 8.04 24.34 -0.47
N PHE A 169 7.27 23.84 0.49
CA PHE A 169 7.74 22.95 1.54
C PHE A 169 7.17 21.55 1.30
N ASP A 170 8.05 20.60 1.03
CA ASP A 170 7.73 19.18 0.96
C ASP A 170 9.02 18.38 1.23
N PRO A 171 9.08 17.54 2.28
CA PRO A 171 10.26 16.74 2.61
C PRO A 171 10.71 15.82 1.46
N PHE A 172 9.78 15.41 0.58
CA PHE A 172 10.03 14.46 -0.50
C PHE A 172 10.28 15.13 -1.85
N LEU A 173 10.16 16.46 -1.95
CA LEU A 173 10.45 17.21 -3.17
C LEU A 173 11.95 17.26 -3.42
N THR A 174 12.44 16.72 -4.52
CA THR A 174 13.87 16.83 -4.89
C THR A 174 14.20 18.22 -5.44
N PRO A 175 15.46 18.70 -5.31
CA PRO A 175 15.88 19.97 -5.91
C PRO A 175 15.61 20.04 -7.42
N GLU A 176 15.86 18.96 -8.15
CA GLU A 176 15.68 18.87 -9.61
C GLU A 176 14.21 19.05 -9.97
N ARG A 177 13.30 18.38 -9.23
CA ARG A 177 11.87 18.50 -9.45
C ARG A 177 11.36 19.89 -9.11
N ALA A 178 11.91 20.54 -8.09
CA ALA A 178 11.56 21.93 -7.76
C ALA A 178 11.91 22.90 -8.90
N VAL A 179 13.09 22.73 -9.51
CA VAL A 179 13.52 23.51 -10.68
C VAL A 179 12.60 23.27 -11.88
N GLU A 180 12.27 22.01 -12.17
CA GLU A 180 11.36 21.65 -13.26
C GLU A 180 9.96 22.27 -13.07
N MET A 181 9.45 22.27 -11.82
CA MET A 181 8.18 22.88 -11.47
C MET A 181 8.22 24.42 -11.48
N GLY A 182 9.41 25.04 -11.52
CA GLY A 182 9.58 26.49 -11.42
C GLY A 182 9.29 27.06 -10.04
N VAL A 183 9.51 26.28 -8.97
CA VAL A 183 9.23 26.67 -7.57
C VAL A 183 10.51 26.76 -6.75
N GLU A 184 10.53 27.61 -5.73
CA GLU A 184 11.61 27.67 -4.74
C GLU A 184 11.35 26.60 -3.67
N LYS A 185 12.16 25.53 -3.61
CA LYS A 185 12.12 24.59 -2.48
C LYS A 185 12.68 25.27 -1.23
N ALA A 186 11.96 25.19 -0.11
CA ALA A 186 12.37 25.76 1.17
C ALA A 186 11.95 24.86 2.35
N ASP A 187 12.53 25.13 3.52
CA ASP A 187 11.99 24.63 4.79
C ASP A 187 10.69 25.36 5.19
N LEU A 188 9.99 24.82 6.18
CA LEU A 188 8.69 25.35 6.61
C LEU A 188 8.81 26.78 7.14
N ASP A 189 9.80 27.06 7.99
CA ASP A 189 9.97 28.39 8.60
C ASP A 189 10.23 29.48 7.53
N THR A 190 11.05 29.17 6.53
CA THR A 190 11.32 30.06 5.39
C THR A 190 10.05 30.31 4.57
N LEU A 191 9.25 29.26 4.33
CA LEU A 191 7.96 29.40 3.64
C LEU A 191 7.02 30.32 4.41
N LEU A 192 6.82 30.08 5.72
CA LEU A 192 5.92 30.85 6.57
C LEU A 192 6.31 32.33 6.60
N ALA A 193 7.61 32.62 6.71
CA ALA A 193 8.11 34.00 6.74
C ALA A 193 7.95 34.74 5.39
N LYS A 194 7.91 34.02 4.27
CA LYS A 194 7.83 34.61 2.92
C LYS A 194 6.43 34.67 2.33
N ALA A 195 5.52 33.79 2.75
CA ALA A 195 4.22 33.61 2.10
C ALA A 195 3.22 34.74 2.38
N ASP A 196 2.62 35.29 1.31
CA ASP A 196 1.46 36.19 1.40
C ASP A 196 0.14 35.40 1.32
N PHE A 197 0.17 34.26 0.63
CA PHE A 197 -0.87 33.24 0.61
C PHE A 197 -0.26 31.89 0.99
N ILE A 198 -0.96 31.06 1.74
CA ILE A 198 -0.55 29.69 2.05
C ILE A 198 -1.66 28.74 1.59
N THR A 199 -1.28 27.65 0.93
CA THR A 199 -2.21 26.56 0.58
C THR A 199 -1.61 25.20 0.92
N LEU A 200 -2.45 24.31 1.46
CA LEU A 200 -2.05 22.98 1.95
C LEU A 200 -2.51 21.89 0.98
N HIS A 201 -1.60 20.96 0.68
CA HIS A 201 -1.77 19.83 -0.25
C HIS A 201 -1.04 18.57 0.24
N THR A 202 -0.98 18.38 1.56
CA THR A 202 -0.39 17.20 2.20
C THR A 202 -1.46 16.23 2.72
N PRO A 203 -1.17 14.92 2.83
CA PRO A 203 -2.01 14.01 3.60
C PRO A 203 -2.01 14.40 5.09
N LEU A 204 -3.01 13.95 5.84
CA LEU A 204 -3.02 14.04 7.31
C LEU A 204 -2.27 12.83 7.88
N THR A 205 -1.17 13.09 8.56
CA THR A 205 -0.36 12.12 9.30
C THR A 205 0.00 12.72 10.65
N ASP A 206 0.64 11.95 11.53
CA ASP A 206 1.12 12.51 12.80
C ASP A 206 2.17 13.61 12.61
N GLN A 207 2.91 13.60 11.48
CA GLN A 207 3.91 14.62 11.15
C GLN A 207 3.30 15.90 10.56
N THR A 208 2.13 15.82 9.92
CA THR A 208 1.46 16.95 9.26
C THR A 208 0.24 17.47 10.03
N ARG A 209 -0.19 16.75 11.08
CA ARG A 209 -1.25 17.19 11.99
C ARG A 209 -0.88 18.53 12.60
N ASN A 210 -1.79 19.50 12.48
CA ASN A 210 -1.60 20.87 12.92
C ASN A 210 -0.27 21.47 12.44
N ILE A 211 0.14 21.17 11.20
CA ILE A 211 1.34 21.79 10.61
C ILE A 211 1.24 23.32 10.63
N LEU A 212 0.03 23.88 10.53
CA LEU A 212 -0.26 25.27 10.93
C LEU A 212 -0.86 25.30 12.33
N SER A 213 -0.01 25.05 13.32
CA SER A 213 -0.32 25.24 14.75
C SER A 213 -0.31 26.72 15.13
N LYS A 214 -0.67 27.04 16.37
CA LYS A 214 -0.56 28.41 16.92
C LYS A 214 0.85 28.98 16.76
N GLU A 215 1.88 28.18 17.03
CA GLU A 215 3.29 28.59 16.92
C GLU A 215 3.66 28.90 15.47
N ASN A 216 3.24 28.06 14.52
CA ASN A 216 3.57 28.26 13.11
C ASN A 216 2.75 29.40 12.48
N LEU A 217 1.48 29.58 12.89
CA LEU A 217 0.69 30.74 12.51
C LEU A 217 1.35 32.05 12.97
N ALA A 218 1.94 32.09 14.17
CA ALA A 218 2.64 33.28 14.66
C ALA A 218 3.89 33.65 13.82
N LYS A 219 4.49 32.68 13.11
CA LYS A 219 5.65 32.90 12.22
C LYS A 219 5.26 33.43 10.84
N THR A 220 3.99 33.38 10.45
CA THR A 220 3.57 33.87 9.14
C THR A 220 3.68 35.40 9.08
N LYS A 221 3.72 35.93 7.86
CA LYS A 221 3.50 37.37 7.66
C LYS A 221 2.17 37.81 8.25
N LYS A 222 2.15 38.99 8.86
CA LYS A 222 0.90 39.67 9.19
C LYS A 222 0.13 39.98 7.91
N GLY A 223 -1.14 39.61 7.87
CA GLY A 223 -2.03 39.76 6.72
C GLY A 223 -2.00 38.58 5.73
N VAL A 224 -1.38 37.46 6.09
CA VAL A 224 -1.39 36.23 5.29
C VAL A 224 -2.83 35.74 5.06
N ARG A 225 -3.07 35.09 3.92
CA ARG A 225 -4.33 34.39 3.61
C ARG A 225 -4.09 32.89 3.47
N ILE A 226 -4.97 32.07 4.05
CA ILE A 226 -4.74 30.62 4.15
C ILE A 226 -5.87 29.85 3.46
N VAL A 227 -5.52 28.86 2.65
CA VAL A 227 -6.47 27.96 1.96
C VAL A 227 -6.18 26.51 2.35
N ASN A 228 -7.21 25.75 2.73
CA ASN A 228 -7.09 24.31 2.93
C ASN A 228 -8.18 23.57 2.16
N CYS A 229 -7.77 22.88 1.09
CA CYS A 229 -8.60 21.94 0.34
C CYS A 229 -8.06 20.51 0.42
N ALA A 230 -7.17 20.23 1.40
CA ALA A 230 -6.49 18.96 1.52
C ALA A 230 -7.18 18.06 2.55
N ARG A 231 -6.90 18.26 3.84
CA ARG A 231 -7.50 17.48 4.93
C ARG A 231 -7.79 18.35 6.14
N GLY A 232 -8.87 18.02 6.85
CA GLY A 232 -9.12 18.55 8.19
C GLY A 232 -8.00 18.20 9.16
N GLY A 233 -7.76 19.05 10.16
CA GLY A 233 -6.71 18.82 11.16
C GLY A 233 -5.27 19.09 10.69
N LEU A 234 -5.06 19.62 9.47
CA LEU A 234 -3.76 20.19 9.07
C LEU A 234 -3.55 21.60 9.67
N ILE A 235 -4.63 22.27 10.04
CA ILE A 235 -4.64 23.57 10.69
C ILE A 235 -5.34 23.39 12.04
N ASP A 236 -4.76 23.97 13.08
CA ASP A 236 -5.46 24.14 14.36
C ASP A 236 -6.58 25.18 14.18
N GLU A 237 -7.83 24.73 14.10
CA GLU A 237 -9.00 25.60 13.83
C GLU A 237 -9.22 26.66 14.92
N ALA A 238 -8.88 26.35 16.17
CA ALA A 238 -8.99 27.31 17.28
C ALA A 238 -7.90 28.37 17.20
N ALA A 239 -6.65 27.96 16.91
CA ALA A 239 -5.57 28.91 16.70
C ALA A 239 -5.80 29.80 15.47
N LEU A 240 -6.38 29.23 14.39
CA LEU A 240 -6.77 30.00 13.22
C LEU A 240 -7.84 31.05 13.56
N LYS A 241 -8.82 30.70 14.40
CA LYS A 241 -9.85 31.64 14.88
C LYS A 241 -9.21 32.81 15.64
N GLU A 242 -8.31 32.54 16.58
CA GLU A 242 -7.58 33.59 17.31
C GLU A 242 -6.75 34.49 16.36
N ALA A 243 -6.12 33.89 15.33
CA ALA A 243 -5.32 34.62 14.36
C ALA A 243 -6.18 35.51 13.43
N LEU A 244 -7.40 35.07 13.10
CA LEU A 244 -8.38 35.88 12.36
C LEU A 244 -8.92 37.03 13.23
N ASP A 245 -9.29 36.74 14.48
CA ASP A 245 -9.83 37.74 15.41
C ASP A 245 -8.83 38.85 15.73
N SER A 246 -7.55 38.50 15.86
CA SER A 246 -6.46 39.47 16.06
C SER A 246 -6.06 40.23 14.79
N GLY A 247 -6.54 39.80 13.62
CA GLY A 247 -6.15 40.34 12.32
C GLY A 247 -4.72 40.00 11.89
N HIS A 248 -4.08 39.02 12.53
CA HIS A 248 -2.79 38.50 12.06
C HIS A 248 -2.95 37.73 10.74
N VAL A 249 -4.00 36.92 10.63
CA VAL A 249 -4.46 36.30 9.38
C VAL A 249 -5.55 37.19 8.79
N ALA A 250 -5.38 37.62 7.53
CA ALA A 250 -6.35 38.52 6.89
C ALA A 250 -7.61 37.81 6.40
N GLY A 251 -7.56 36.49 6.23
CA GLY A 251 -8.69 35.67 5.83
C GLY A 251 -8.28 34.23 5.59
N ALA A 252 -9.24 33.31 5.70
CA ALA A 252 -9.00 31.89 5.48
C ALA A 252 -10.17 31.20 4.79
N ALA A 253 -9.87 30.22 3.95
CA ALA A 253 -10.86 29.41 3.25
C ALA A 253 -10.60 27.92 3.48
N LEU A 254 -11.56 27.23 4.10
CA LEU A 254 -11.47 25.79 4.35
C LEU A 254 -12.59 25.06 3.60
N ASP A 255 -12.19 24.07 2.80
CA ASP A 255 -13.11 23.11 2.21
C ASP A 255 -13.29 21.87 3.09
N VAL A 256 -12.40 21.67 4.06
CA VAL A 256 -12.28 20.46 4.88
C VAL A 256 -12.14 20.83 6.35
N PHE A 257 -12.68 20.00 7.24
CA PHE A 257 -12.78 20.26 8.67
C PHE A 257 -12.29 19.07 9.49
N GLN A 258 -11.82 19.32 10.71
CA GLN A 258 -11.34 18.24 11.59
C GLN A 258 -12.44 17.20 11.87
N THR A 259 -13.69 17.65 11.98
CA THR A 259 -14.86 16.78 12.12
C THR A 259 -15.83 17.04 10.98
N GLU A 260 -16.15 15.99 10.22
CA GLU A 260 -17.10 16.05 9.12
C GLU A 260 -18.24 15.02 9.31
N PRO A 261 -19.51 15.39 9.06
CA PRO A 261 -20.00 16.70 8.62
C PRO A 261 -19.83 17.81 9.68
N ALA A 262 -19.27 18.95 9.27
CA ALA A 262 -19.00 20.08 10.15
C ALA A 262 -20.28 20.85 10.45
N LYS A 263 -21.04 20.39 11.46
CA LYS A 263 -22.25 21.08 11.93
C LYS A 263 -21.92 22.25 12.86
N GLU A 264 -20.78 22.16 13.54
CA GLU A 264 -20.26 23.14 14.48
C GLU A 264 -18.76 23.30 14.20
N SER A 265 -18.28 24.54 14.08
CA SER A 265 -16.85 24.87 13.98
C SER A 265 -16.62 26.22 14.66
N PRO A 266 -15.51 26.41 15.39
CA PRO A 266 -15.17 27.70 16.01
C PRO A 266 -14.97 28.82 14.98
N LEU A 267 -14.78 28.48 13.71
CA LEU A 267 -14.56 29.42 12.62
C LEU A 267 -15.87 29.95 12.01
N PHE A 268 -17.00 29.28 12.23
CA PHE A 268 -18.27 29.72 11.66
C PHE A 268 -18.69 31.09 12.20
N GLY A 269 -19.14 31.97 11.30
CA GLY A 269 -19.49 33.35 11.61
C GLY A 269 -18.29 34.31 11.74
N THR A 270 -17.05 33.84 11.58
CA THR A 270 -15.87 34.70 11.62
C THR A 270 -15.80 35.57 10.35
N PRO A 271 -15.60 36.90 10.47
CA PRO A 271 -15.37 37.76 9.30
C PRO A 271 -14.17 37.29 8.48
N ASN A 272 -14.22 37.44 7.14
CA ASN A 272 -13.18 36.99 6.21
C ASN A 272 -12.85 35.48 6.25
N PHE A 273 -13.76 34.66 6.79
CA PHE A 273 -13.70 33.21 6.69
C PHE A 273 -14.65 32.70 5.60
N ILE A 274 -14.14 31.86 4.70
CA ILE A 274 -14.91 31.18 3.67
C ILE A 274 -14.91 29.68 3.99
N CYS A 275 -16.06 29.04 3.87
CA CYS A 275 -16.16 27.60 4.00
C CYS A 275 -16.98 26.99 2.88
N THR A 276 -16.59 25.79 2.46
CA THR A 276 -17.34 24.94 1.54
C THR A 276 -17.42 23.52 2.11
N PRO A 277 -18.51 22.79 1.85
CA PRO A 277 -18.74 21.47 2.46
C PRO A 277 -18.02 20.35 1.67
N HIS A 278 -16.69 20.37 1.66
CA HIS A 278 -15.83 19.36 1.03
C HIS A 278 -16.13 19.15 -0.46
N LEU A 279 -16.07 20.23 -1.22
CA LEU A 279 -16.38 20.30 -2.65
C LEU A 279 -15.18 20.09 -3.58
N GLY A 280 -13.96 19.91 -3.06
CA GLY A 280 -12.73 19.81 -3.87
C GLY A 280 -12.73 18.71 -4.94
N ALA A 281 -13.63 17.73 -4.86
CA ALA A 281 -13.83 16.68 -5.86
C ALA A 281 -15.24 16.66 -6.48
N SER A 282 -16.05 17.70 -6.25
CA SER A 282 -17.47 17.74 -6.58
C SER A 282 -17.71 18.40 -7.95
N THR A 283 -17.13 17.83 -9.00
CA THR A 283 -17.42 18.18 -10.41
C THR A 283 -17.72 16.92 -11.21
N ASP A 284 -18.49 17.06 -12.29
CA ASP A 284 -18.82 15.91 -13.15
C ASP A 284 -17.56 15.19 -13.62
N GLU A 285 -16.53 15.91 -14.09
CA GLU A 285 -15.28 15.33 -14.56
C GLU A 285 -14.57 14.48 -13.49
N ALA A 286 -14.48 14.99 -12.26
CA ALA A 286 -13.85 14.26 -11.17
C ALA A 286 -14.62 12.98 -10.84
N GLN A 287 -15.95 13.07 -10.76
CA GLN A 287 -16.84 11.97 -10.40
C GLN A 287 -16.75 10.84 -11.42
N VAL A 288 -16.60 11.21 -12.70
CA VAL A 288 -16.40 10.29 -13.81
C VAL A 288 -15.04 9.63 -13.73
N ASN A 289 -13.97 10.42 -13.66
CA ASN A 289 -12.61 9.90 -13.72
C ASN A 289 -12.32 8.93 -12.57
N VAL A 290 -12.75 9.25 -11.34
CA VAL A 290 -12.58 8.34 -10.19
C VAL A 290 -13.43 7.07 -10.30
N ALA A 291 -14.62 7.16 -10.92
CA ALA A 291 -15.50 6.01 -11.14
C ALA A 291 -14.93 5.05 -12.20
N LEU A 292 -14.42 5.60 -13.31
CA LEU A 292 -13.75 4.81 -14.36
C LEU A 292 -12.50 4.13 -13.78
N GLN A 293 -11.63 4.91 -13.16
CA GLN A 293 -10.37 4.42 -12.62
C GLN A 293 -10.58 3.32 -11.56
N VAL A 294 -11.53 3.47 -10.63
CA VAL A 294 -11.76 2.44 -9.61
C VAL A 294 -12.29 1.14 -10.23
N ALA A 295 -13.15 1.23 -11.24
CA ALA A 295 -13.74 0.07 -11.88
C ALA A 295 -12.72 -0.72 -12.71
N GLU A 296 -11.85 -0.01 -13.43
CA GLU A 296 -10.73 -0.61 -14.15
C GLU A 296 -9.76 -1.32 -13.19
N GLN A 297 -9.32 -0.66 -12.14
CA GLN A 297 -8.38 -1.21 -11.15
C GLN A 297 -8.92 -2.45 -10.43
N LEU A 298 -10.19 -2.41 -10.01
CA LEU A 298 -10.84 -3.55 -9.37
C LEU A 298 -10.96 -4.72 -10.34
N SER A 299 -11.29 -4.45 -11.61
CA SER A 299 -11.40 -5.49 -12.63
C SER A 299 -10.04 -6.10 -12.98
N ASP A 300 -8.99 -5.30 -13.15
CA ASP A 300 -7.61 -5.77 -13.39
C ASP A 300 -7.14 -6.73 -12.30
N TYR A 301 -7.43 -6.39 -11.04
CA TYR A 301 -7.04 -7.26 -9.93
C TYR A 301 -7.85 -8.55 -9.90
N LEU A 302 -9.19 -8.46 -10.02
CA LEU A 302 -10.07 -9.62 -9.88
C LEU A 302 -9.96 -10.61 -11.04
N LEU A 303 -9.59 -10.15 -12.23
CA LEU A 303 -9.46 -10.97 -13.43
C LEU A 303 -8.02 -11.44 -13.66
N ASP A 304 -7.05 -10.53 -13.52
CA ASP A 304 -5.69 -10.73 -14.01
C ASP A 304 -4.62 -10.63 -12.88
N GLY A 305 -5.02 -10.21 -11.68
CA GLY A 305 -4.12 -9.98 -10.55
C GLY A 305 -3.33 -8.67 -10.62
N GLY A 306 -3.67 -7.76 -11.54
CA GLY A 306 -3.02 -6.45 -11.66
C GLY A 306 -3.36 -5.53 -10.49
N ILE A 307 -2.36 -4.91 -9.86
CA ILE A 307 -2.52 -4.08 -8.67
C ILE A 307 -1.94 -2.69 -8.93
N THR A 308 -2.78 -1.67 -8.99
CA THR A 308 -2.32 -0.28 -9.11
C THR A 308 -2.94 0.59 -8.02
N ASN A 309 -2.22 1.62 -7.61
CA ASN A 309 -2.65 2.56 -6.56
C ASN A 309 -3.09 1.87 -5.27
N ALA A 310 -2.47 0.74 -4.94
CA ALA A 310 -2.71 0.04 -3.69
C ALA A 310 -1.98 0.76 -2.54
N LEU A 311 -2.65 0.80 -1.40
CA LEU A 311 -2.19 1.51 -0.20
C LEU A 311 -1.54 0.60 0.82
N ASN A 312 -1.87 -0.69 0.79
CA ASN A 312 -1.39 -1.69 1.74
C ASN A 312 -0.55 -2.81 1.12
N VAL A 313 -0.34 -2.77 -0.21
CA VAL A 313 0.59 -3.66 -0.90
C VAL A 313 1.41 -2.91 -1.95
N PRO A 314 2.60 -3.41 -2.30
CA PRO A 314 3.34 -2.89 -3.45
C PRO A 314 2.45 -2.96 -4.71
N SER A 315 2.45 -1.87 -5.49
CA SER A 315 1.80 -1.90 -6.80
C SER A 315 2.55 -2.84 -7.73
N LEU A 316 1.80 -3.57 -8.54
CA LEU A 316 2.26 -4.51 -9.55
C LEU A 316 1.48 -4.22 -10.83
N SER A 317 2.11 -3.52 -11.77
CA SER A 317 1.43 -3.18 -13.03
C SER A 317 1.07 -4.43 -13.84
N ALA A 318 0.08 -4.32 -14.73
CA ALA A 318 -0.31 -5.41 -15.63
C ALA A 318 0.84 -5.90 -16.53
N GLU A 319 1.81 -5.02 -16.83
CA GLU A 319 3.01 -5.38 -17.62
C GLU A 319 4.06 -6.12 -16.78
N GLU A 320 4.21 -5.75 -15.50
CA GLU A 320 5.15 -6.38 -14.57
C GLU A 320 4.63 -7.70 -14.01
N ALA A 321 3.30 -7.84 -13.84
CA ALA A 321 2.70 -9.02 -13.23
C ALA A 321 3.13 -10.35 -13.90
N PRO A 322 3.10 -10.48 -15.24
CA PRO A 322 3.59 -11.69 -15.91
C PRO A 322 5.09 -11.93 -15.70
N LYS A 323 5.90 -10.86 -15.64
CA LYS A 323 7.37 -10.95 -15.47
C LYS A 323 7.74 -11.39 -14.05
N LEU A 324 7.00 -10.92 -13.04
CA LEU A 324 7.24 -11.21 -11.63
C LEU A 324 6.61 -12.51 -11.15
N LYS A 325 5.53 -12.98 -11.80
CA LYS A 325 4.82 -14.23 -11.45
C LYS A 325 5.74 -15.43 -11.18
N PRO A 326 6.73 -15.79 -12.05
CA PRO A 326 7.58 -16.93 -11.77
C PRO A 326 8.52 -16.71 -10.58
N TYR A 327 9.00 -15.48 -10.35
CA TYR A 327 9.83 -15.14 -9.19
C TYR A 327 9.04 -15.20 -7.89
N MET A 328 7.79 -14.72 -7.90
CA MET A 328 6.89 -14.81 -6.76
C MET A 328 6.58 -16.27 -6.40
N ALA A 329 6.33 -17.12 -7.40
CA ALA A 329 6.13 -18.56 -7.18
C ALA A 329 7.37 -19.24 -6.58
N LEU A 330 8.58 -18.89 -7.07
CA LEU A 330 9.83 -19.36 -6.48
C LEU A 330 10.01 -18.87 -5.04
N ALA A 331 9.83 -17.57 -4.81
CA ALA A 331 9.96 -16.93 -3.51
C ALA A 331 9.02 -17.54 -2.47
N GLU A 332 7.77 -17.80 -2.84
CA GLU A 332 6.79 -18.47 -1.98
C GLU A 332 7.24 -19.88 -1.59
N LYS A 333 7.76 -20.67 -2.55
CA LYS A 333 8.30 -22.00 -2.27
C LYS A 333 9.53 -21.96 -1.35
N LEU A 334 10.45 -21.02 -1.57
CA LEU A 334 11.62 -20.83 -0.71
C LEU A 334 11.24 -20.40 0.71
N GLY A 335 10.31 -19.45 0.83
CA GLY A 335 9.74 -19.01 2.10
C GLY A 335 9.06 -20.17 2.84
N SER A 336 8.23 -20.94 2.14
CA SER A 336 7.56 -22.12 2.70
C SER A 336 8.54 -23.18 3.18
N LEU A 337 9.59 -23.47 2.39
CA LEU A 337 10.63 -24.42 2.77
C LEU A 337 11.31 -24.00 4.08
N ILE A 338 11.81 -22.76 4.15
CA ILE A 338 12.57 -22.32 5.32
C ILE A 338 11.66 -22.12 6.55
N GLY A 339 10.41 -21.70 6.34
CA GLY A 339 9.39 -21.62 7.39
C GLY A 339 9.08 -22.99 8.01
N GLN A 340 8.93 -24.04 7.21
CA GLN A 340 8.70 -25.41 7.71
C GLN A 340 9.93 -26.00 8.42
N LEU A 341 11.13 -25.62 7.98
CA LEU A 341 12.39 -26.10 8.54
C LEU A 341 12.82 -25.39 9.83
N GLU A 342 12.52 -24.11 10.01
CA GLU A 342 12.98 -23.35 11.18
C GLU A 342 11.83 -22.91 12.11
N GLY A 343 10.62 -22.71 11.59
CA GLY A 343 9.43 -22.38 12.39
C GLY A 343 9.62 -21.18 13.31
N ASP A 344 9.26 -21.33 14.58
CA ASP A 344 9.31 -20.27 15.60
C ASP A 344 10.73 -19.80 15.97
N ALA A 345 11.78 -20.49 15.50
CA ALA A 345 13.17 -20.08 15.76
C ALA A 345 13.60 -18.82 14.96
N ILE A 346 12.78 -18.40 13.99
CA ILE A 346 13.09 -17.29 13.08
C ILE A 346 12.86 -15.96 13.78
N THR A 347 13.88 -15.11 13.81
CA THR A 347 13.84 -13.75 14.38
C THR A 347 14.01 -12.66 13.32
N GLY A 348 14.51 -13.00 12.13
CA GLY A 348 14.68 -12.09 11.01
C GLY A 348 14.73 -12.80 9.67
N VAL A 349 14.46 -12.07 8.59
CA VAL A 349 14.43 -12.56 7.21
C VAL A 349 15.17 -11.57 6.30
N ALA A 350 16.14 -12.05 5.54
CA ALA A 350 16.76 -11.32 4.44
C ALA A 350 16.44 -11.99 3.11
N VAL A 351 15.92 -11.21 2.17
CA VAL A 351 15.64 -11.65 0.80
C VAL A 351 16.66 -11.00 -0.12
N GLU A 352 17.51 -11.83 -0.73
CA GLU A 352 18.58 -11.39 -1.63
C GLU A 352 18.23 -11.78 -3.06
N VAL A 353 18.42 -10.84 -3.99
CA VAL A 353 18.21 -11.06 -5.43
C VAL A 353 19.48 -10.77 -6.22
N GLU A 354 19.73 -11.62 -7.22
CA GLU A 354 20.87 -11.51 -8.14
C GLU A 354 20.43 -11.75 -9.60
N GLY A 355 21.19 -11.20 -10.55
CA GLY A 355 20.93 -11.32 -11.99
C GLY A 355 19.61 -10.68 -12.40
N HIS A 356 18.81 -11.32 -13.26
CA HIS A 356 17.55 -10.73 -13.75
C HIS A 356 16.56 -10.35 -12.63
N ALA A 357 16.50 -11.10 -11.52
CA ALA A 357 15.67 -10.73 -10.36
C ALA A 357 16.08 -9.39 -9.74
N ALA A 358 17.36 -9.02 -9.82
CA ALA A 358 17.89 -7.74 -9.36
C ALA A 358 17.53 -6.56 -10.27
N GLU A 359 16.90 -6.78 -11.43
CA GLU A 359 16.37 -5.71 -12.28
C GLU A 359 14.88 -5.43 -12.02
N LEU A 360 14.20 -6.36 -11.34
CA LEU A 360 12.76 -6.30 -11.10
C LEU A 360 12.42 -5.55 -9.81
N ASN A 361 11.14 -5.24 -9.62
CA ASN A 361 10.63 -4.75 -8.35
C ASN A 361 10.72 -5.88 -7.30
N GLN A 362 11.53 -5.68 -6.26
CA GLN A 362 11.84 -6.70 -5.24
C GLN A 362 10.71 -6.88 -4.22
N LYS A 363 9.88 -5.86 -3.98
CA LYS A 363 8.88 -5.91 -2.91
C LYS A 363 7.83 -7.02 -3.08
N PRO A 364 7.28 -7.29 -4.29
CA PRO A 364 6.40 -8.44 -4.50
C PRO A 364 7.09 -9.79 -4.23
N ILE A 365 8.38 -9.91 -4.54
CA ILE A 365 9.19 -11.12 -4.26
C ILE A 365 9.32 -11.30 -2.74
N THR A 366 9.68 -10.25 -2.01
CA THR A 366 9.75 -10.27 -0.54
C THR A 366 8.41 -10.64 0.08
N ALA A 367 7.31 -10.04 -0.39
CA ALA A 367 5.96 -10.35 0.10
C ALA A 367 5.59 -11.83 -0.15
N ALA A 368 5.98 -12.40 -1.29
CA ALA A 368 5.79 -13.82 -1.58
C ALA A 368 6.63 -14.74 -0.66
N VAL A 369 7.90 -14.38 -0.38
CA VAL A 369 8.72 -15.10 0.63
C VAL A 369 8.01 -15.12 1.98
N LEU A 370 7.57 -13.96 2.46
CA LEU A 370 6.89 -13.86 3.75
C LEU A 370 5.57 -14.63 3.76
N ALA A 371 4.81 -14.62 2.66
CA ALA A 371 3.58 -15.39 2.55
C ALA A 371 3.83 -16.90 2.66
N GLY A 372 4.83 -17.41 1.93
CA GLY A 372 5.24 -18.81 2.04
C GLY A 372 5.70 -19.18 3.45
N LEU A 373 6.55 -18.33 4.05
CA LEU A 373 7.10 -18.53 5.39
C LEU A 373 6.02 -18.54 6.46
N MET A 374 5.05 -17.62 6.37
CA MET A 374 4.00 -17.44 7.37
C MET A 374 2.85 -18.42 7.25
N ARG A 375 2.66 -19.08 6.09
CA ARG A 375 1.58 -20.05 5.89
C ARG A 375 1.67 -21.26 6.84
N VAL A 376 2.86 -21.53 7.39
CA VAL A 376 3.06 -22.55 8.44
C VAL A 376 2.22 -22.26 9.69
N TYR A 377 1.89 -20.98 9.95
CA TYR A 377 1.11 -20.57 11.11
C TYR A 377 -0.39 -20.45 10.84
N SER A 378 -0.79 -20.12 9.61
CA SER A 378 -2.20 -19.99 9.23
C SER A 378 -2.40 -20.09 7.72
N ASP A 379 -3.45 -20.80 7.31
CA ASP A 379 -3.89 -20.89 5.91
C ASP A 379 -4.48 -19.56 5.39
N THR A 380 -4.82 -18.62 6.28
CA THR A 380 -5.33 -17.29 5.91
C THR A 380 -4.25 -16.33 5.43
N VAL A 381 -2.98 -16.76 5.44
CA VAL A 381 -1.85 -15.95 5.02
C VAL A 381 -1.78 -15.84 3.50
N ASN A 382 -1.68 -14.61 3.01
CA ASN A 382 -1.46 -14.26 1.62
C ASN A 382 -0.41 -13.14 1.49
N MET A 383 -0.11 -12.72 0.27
CA MET A 383 0.90 -11.68 0.01
C MET A 383 0.55 -10.29 0.57
N VAL A 384 -0.71 -10.05 0.93
CA VAL A 384 -1.19 -8.79 1.49
C VAL A 384 -0.92 -8.74 2.99
N ASN A 385 -1.35 -9.78 3.72
CA ASN A 385 -1.22 -9.79 5.18
C ASN A 385 0.15 -10.29 5.67
N ALA A 386 0.91 -11.02 4.86
CA ALA A 386 2.18 -11.60 5.31
C ALA A 386 3.21 -10.56 5.79
N PRO A 387 3.46 -9.44 5.08
CA PRO A 387 4.35 -8.39 5.58
C PRO A 387 3.87 -7.75 6.89
N PHE A 388 2.55 -7.59 7.04
CA PHE A 388 1.93 -7.05 8.24
C PHE A 388 2.12 -8.00 9.43
N LEU A 389 1.78 -9.28 9.26
CA LEU A 389 1.94 -10.32 10.28
C LEU A 389 3.40 -10.55 10.68
N ALA A 390 4.32 -10.49 9.71
CA ALA A 390 5.76 -10.57 9.99
C ALA A 390 6.22 -9.43 10.91
N LYS A 391 5.74 -8.21 10.66
CA LYS A 391 6.02 -7.04 11.51
C LYS A 391 5.39 -7.16 12.90
N GLU A 392 4.16 -7.65 13.02
CA GLU A 392 3.51 -7.90 14.33
C GLU A 392 4.27 -8.94 15.16
N ARG A 393 4.87 -9.94 14.51
CA ARG A 393 5.77 -10.91 15.15
C ARG A 393 7.16 -10.36 15.46
N GLY A 394 7.44 -9.10 15.13
CA GLY A 394 8.72 -8.44 15.40
C GLY A 394 9.86 -8.90 14.48
N LEU A 395 9.56 -9.50 13.33
CA LEU A 395 10.61 -9.92 12.39
C LEU A 395 11.26 -8.72 11.72
N ASP A 396 12.59 -8.69 11.75
CA ASP A 396 13.38 -7.77 10.94
C ASP A 396 13.45 -8.30 9.50
N VAL A 397 12.88 -7.55 8.54
CA VAL A 397 12.83 -7.93 7.13
C VAL A 397 13.77 -7.04 6.33
N ARG A 398 14.74 -7.65 5.64
CA ARG A 398 15.74 -6.96 4.83
C ARG A 398 15.65 -7.36 3.37
N GLU A 399 15.79 -6.36 2.50
CA GLU A 399 15.87 -6.55 1.05
C GLU A 399 17.30 -6.24 0.61
N VAL A 400 17.96 -7.20 -0.03
CA VAL A 400 19.33 -7.06 -0.54
C VAL A 400 19.33 -7.28 -2.04
N ARG A 401 20.02 -6.40 -2.77
CA ARG A 401 20.21 -6.49 -4.21
C ARG A 401 21.69 -6.55 -4.52
N HIS A 402 22.11 -7.55 -5.28
CA HIS A 402 23.50 -7.67 -5.73
C HIS A 402 23.59 -7.41 -7.23
N ASP A 403 24.53 -6.55 -7.63
CA ASP A 403 24.85 -6.22 -9.04
C ASP A 403 26.03 -7.07 -9.56
N ARG A 404 26.19 -8.29 -9.01
CA ARG A 404 27.30 -9.19 -9.34
C ARG A 404 26.84 -10.29 -10.28
N GLU A 405 27.74 -10.72 -11.17
CA GLU A 405 27.56 -11.94 -11.94
C GLU A 405 27.74 -13.15 -11.01
N GLY A 406 26.75 -14.05 -10.99
CA GLY A 406 26.76 -15.29 -10.21
C GLY A 406 26.75 -16.54 -11.10
N ASP A 407 26.70 -17.72 -10.46
CA ASP A 407 26.62 -19.02 -11.15
C ASP A 407 25.32 -19.19 -11.98
N TYR A 408 24.32 -18.35 -11.76
CA TYR A 408 22.99 -18.41 -12.39
C TYR A 408 22.60 -17.07 -13.01
N GLN A 409 21.82 -17.10 -14.11
CA GLN A 409 21.25 -15.90 -14.73
C GLN A 409 20.31 -15.13 -13.79
N THR A 410 19.72 -15.83 -12.83
CA THR A 410 18.98 -15.22 -11.74
C THR A 410 19.04 -16.10 -10.49
N LEU A 411 19.08 -15.48 -9.32
CA LEU A 411 19.04 -16.17 -8.05
C LEU A 411 18.15 -15.40 -7.08
N VAL A 412 17.32 -16.13 -6.33
CA VAL A 412 16.65 -15.62 -5.14
C VAL A 412 17.16 -16.42 -3.95
N ARG A 413 17.66 -15.73 -2.93
CA ARG A 413 18.12 -16.33 -1.68
C ARG A 413 17.29 -15.79 -0.52
N VAL A 414 16.86 -16.68 0.34
CA VAL A 414 16.17 -16.36 1.58
C VAL A 414 17.05 -16.80 2.74
N THR A 415 17.48 -15.84 3.54
CA THR A 415 18.27 -16.07 4.75
C THR A 415 17.40 -15.76 5.95
N VAL A 416 17.30 -16.69 6.90
CA VAL A 416 16.64 -16.45 8.18
C VAL A 416 17.67 -16.39 9.30
N SER A 417 17.49 -15.44 10.20
CA SER A 417 18.26 -15.36 11.43
C SER A 417 17.58 -16.15 12.54
N THR A 418 18.37 -16.95 13.27
CA THR A 418 17.93 -17.73 14.44
C THR A 418 18.96 -17.57 15.56
N GLU A 419 18.61 -17.99 16.79
CA GLU A 419 19.58 -18.00 17.90
C GLU A 419 20.81 -18.88 17.62
N ALA A 420 20.65 -19.91 16.78
CA ALA A 420 21.72 -20.82 16.38
C ALA A 420 22.59 -20.27 15.22
N GLY A 421 22.27 -19.07 14.72
CA GLY A 421 22.93 -18.43 13.58
C GLY A 421 22.05 -18.37 12.33
N ASP A 422 22.60 -17.78 11.28
CA ASP A 422 21.90 -17.59 10.02
C ASP A 422 21.85 -18.88 9.20
N LYS A 423 20.71 -19.11 8.56
CA LYS A 423 20.46 -20.23 7.66
C LYS A 423 19.84 -19.73 6.38
N SER A 424 20.30 -20.22 5.23
CA SER A 424 19.79 -19.76 3.93
C SER A 424 19.39 -20.88 2.99
N VAL A 425 18.39 -20.60 2.16
CA VAL A 425 18.01 -21.40 1.00
C VAL A 425 18.08 -20.52 -0.24
N ALA A 426 18.45 -21.09 -1.38
CA ALA A 426 18.52 -20.36 -2.64
C ALA A 426 17.91 -21.15 -3.79
N GLY A 427 17.27 -20.44 -4.70
CA GLY A 427 16.64 -21.00 -5.86
C GLY A 427 16.78 -20.12 -7.10
N THR A 428 16.48 -20.71 -8.25
CA THR A 428 16.55 -20.08 -9.57
C THR A 428 15.34 -20.49 -10.42
N LEU A 429 15.24 -19.96 -11.64
CA LEU A 429 14.20 -20.27 -12.61
C LEU A 429 14.78 -21.02 -13.81
N PHE A 430 14.35 -22.26 -14.02
CA PHE A 430 14.69 -23.03 -15.21
C PHE A 430 13.69 -22.71 -16.33
N GLY A 431 14.20 -22.59 -17.57
CA GLY A 431 13.37 -22.23 -18.74
C GLY A 431 12.59 -20.92 -18.54
N HIS A 432 13.14 -19.98 -17.75
CA HIS A 432 12.55 -18.68 -17.37
C HIS A 432 11.31 -18.71 -16.47
N ALA A 433 10.77 -19.88 -16.11
CA ALA A 433 9.50 -19.94 -15.37
C ALA A 433 9.42 -21.01 -14.28
N GLN A 434 10.21 -22.08 -14.34
CA GLN A 434 10.08 -23.22 -13.44
C GLN A 434 10.95 -23.02 -12.19
N PRO A 435 10.37 -22.90 -10.98
CA PRO A 435 11.13 -22.76 -9.75
C PRO A 435 12.01 -23.97 -9.47
N ARG A 436 13.27 -23.72 -9.12
CA ARG A 436 14.24 -24.76 -8.78
C ARG A 436 15.00 -24.38 -7.51
N LEU A 437 14.99 -25.23 -6.50
CA LEU A 437 15.92 -25.11 -5.38
C LEU A 437 17.32 -25.49 -5.88
N VAL A 438 18.35 -24.70 -5.54
CA VAL A 438 19.74 -24.98 -5.91
C VAL A 438 20.70 -25.05 -4.72
N GLU A 439 20.27 -24.53 -3.56
CA GLU A 439 21.06 -24.54 -2.34
C GLU A 439 20.19 -24.59 -1.09
N LEU A 440 20.60 -25.38 -0.10
CA LEU A 440 19.97 -25.47 1.22
C LEU A 440 21.06 -25.51 2.29
N PHE A 441 21.10 -24.51 3.16
CA PHE A 441 22.04 -24.35 4.28
C PHE A 441 23.52 -24.53 3.84
N GLY A 442 23.87 -23.91 2.72
CA GLY A 442 25.21 -23.97 2.13
C GLY A 442 25.56 -25.29 1.44
N ILE A 443 24.59 -26.20 1.26
CA ILE A 443 24.75 -27.44 0.50
C ILE A 443 24.07 -27.28 -0.85
N LYS A 444 24.82 -27.49 -1.95
CA LYS A 444 24.26 -27.49 -3.31
C LYS A 444 23.34 -28.69 -3.47
N VAL A 445 22.08 -28.43 -3.82
CA VAL A 445 21.05 -29.44 -4.05
C VAL A 445 20.08 -28.92 -5.10
N GLU A 446 19.88 -29.67 -6.17
CA GLU A 446 18.93 -29.31 -7.22
C GLU A 446 17.63 -30.09 -7.00
N ALA A 447 16.52 -29.40 -6.67
CA ALA A 447 15.24 -30.06 -6.39
C ALA A 447 14.03 -29.22 -6.82
N ASP A 448 12.99 -29.90 -7.31
CA ASP A 448 11.64 -29.33 -7.33
C ASP A 448 11.10 -29.27 -5.90
N LEU A 449 10.31 -28.23 -5.59
CA LEU A 449 9.58 -28.12 -4.33
C LEU A 449 8.10 -28.25 -4.63
N ASP A 450 7.58 -29.47 -4.54
CA ASP A 450 6.19 -29.77 -4.88
C ASP A 450 5.64 -30.94 -4.06
N GLY A 451 4.34 -30.90 -3.81
CA GLY A 451 3.60 -31.95 -3.11
C GLY A 451 4.14 -32.30 -1.71
N HIS A 452 4.14 -33.60 -1.40
CA HIS A 452 4.64 -34.13 -0.14
C HIS A 452 6.12 -34.50 -0.28
N MET A 453 6.96 -33.93 0.59
CA MET A 453 8.39 -34.21 0.60
C MET A 453 8.89 -34.58 1.99
N LEU A 454 9.99 -35.34 2.04
CA LEU A 454 10.78 -35.56 3.25
C LEU A 454 12.11 -34.81 3.13
N TYR A 455 12.43 -34.07 4.19
CA TYR A 455 13.75 -33.53 4.43
C TYR A 455 14.46 -34.40 5.46
N ILE A 456 15.62 -34.94 5.10
CA ILE A 456 16.42 -35.79 5.97
C ILE A 456 17.85 -35.26 6.03
N VAL A 457 18.35 -35.08 7.26
CA VAL A 457 19.77 -34.86 7.51
C VAL A 457 20.37 -36.16 7.98
N ASN A 458 21.43 -36.62 7.33
CA ASN A 458 22.09 -37.88 7.66
C ASN A 458 23.62 -37.77 7.58
N GLN A 459 24.30 -38.76 8.14
CA GLN A 459 25.71 -39.00 7.88
C GLN A 459 25.87 -39.72 6.54
N ASP A 460 26.76 -39.23 5.68
CA ASP A 460 27.10 -39.84 4.39
C ASP A 460 27.90 -41.13 4.63
N ALA A 461 27.20 -42.26 4.63
CA ALA A 461 27.76 -43.58 4.94
C ALA A 461 27.20 -44.67 4.01
N PRO A 462 27.99 -45.70 3.67
CA PRO A 462 27.54 -46.81 2.84
C PRO A 462 26.24 -47.46 3.34
N GLY A 463 25.35 -47.77 2.39
CA GLY A 463 24.08 -48.46 2.64
C GLY A 463 22.94 -47.59 3.17
N PHE A 464 23.15 -46.30 3.45
CA PHE A 464 22.07 -45.42 3.92
C PHE A 464 20.90 -45.34 2.93
N ILE A 465 21.19 -45.05 1.65
CA ILE A 465 20.17 -44.95 0.59
C ILE A 465 19.35 -46.24 0.48
N GLY A 466 20.02 -47.40 0.53
CA GLY A 466 19.35 -48.71 0.49
C GLY A 466 18.42 -48.92 1.69
N ARG A 467 18.88 -48.62 2.91
CA ARG A 467 18.06 -48.75 4.13
C ARG A 467 16.82 -47.85 4.07
N LEU A 468 16.97 -46.61 3.62
CA LEU A 468 15.86 -45.67 3.49
C LEU A 468 14.85 -46.12 2.43
N GLY A 469 15.33 -46.49 1.23
CA GLY A 469 14.48 -46.97 0.15
C GLY A 469 13.71 -48.24 0.53
N SER A 470 14.39 -49.21 1.16
CA SER A 470 13.74 -50.41 1.71
C SER A 470 12.67 -50.04 2.72
N LYS A 471 12.93 -49.07 3.61
CA LYS A 471 11.97 -48.71 4.66
C LYS A 471 10.69 -48.06 4.12
N LEU A 472 10.84 -47.19 3.12
CA LEU A 472 9.72 -46.58 2.42
C LEU A 472 8.93 -47.63 1.63
N GLY A 473 9.62 -48.52 0.91
CA GLY A 473 8.99 -49.60 0.15
C GLY A 473 8.26 -50.64 1.02
N GLU A 474 8.82 -51.00 2.18
CA GLU A 474 8.14 -51.85 3.19
C GLU A 474 6.80 -51.26 3.67
N SER A 475 6.65 -49.94 3.56
CA SER A 475 5.47 -49.20 3.99
C SER A 475 4.59 -48.76 2.81
N ASP A 476 4.84 -49.31 1.62
CA ASP A 476 4.12 -49.03 0.37
C ASP A 476 4.12 -47.53 -0.02
N VAL A 477 5.22 -46.82 0.28
CA VAL A 477 5.43 -45.41 -0.09
C VAL A 477 6.41 -45.33 -1.25
N ASN A 478 5.91 -44.90 -2.43
CA ASN A 478 6.75 -44.69 -3.60
C ASN A 478 7.57 -43.39 -3.48
N ILE A 479 8.77 -43.37 -4.05
CA ILE A 479 9.64 -42.19 -4.13
C ILE A 479 9.48 -41.61 -5.53
N GLY A 480 8.97 -40.37 -5.63
CA GLY A 480 8.84 -39.66 -6.90
C GLY A 480 10.19 -39.10 -7.37
N THR A 481 10.90 -38.42 -6.48
CA THR A 481 12.19 -37.79 -6.75
C THR A 481 13.14 -37.96 -5.56
N PHE A 482 14.45 -37.98 -5.84
CA PHE A 482 15.49 -38.21 -4.84
C PHE A 482 16.67 -37.25 -5.08
N HIS A 483 16.86 -36.28 -4.20
CA HIS A 483 17.86 -35.22 -4.34
C HIS A 483 18.81 -35.21 -3.13
N LEU A 484 20.06 -35.59 -3.37
CA LEU A 484 21.10 -35.69 -2.34
C LEU A 484 22.15 -34.59 -2.54
N GLY A 485 22.34 -33.77 -1.51
CA GLY A 485 23.46 -32.85 -1.39
C GLY A 485 24.38 -33.27 -0.25
N ARG A 486 25.69 -33.08 -0.40
CA ARG A 486 26.66 -33.35 0.67
C ARG A 486 27.61 -32.17 0.85
N ARG A 487 27.94 -31.84 2.10
CA ARG A 487 28.88 -30.75 2.39
C ARG A 487 30.31 -31.15 2.09
N ASN A 488 30.73 -32.32 2.57
CA ASN A 488 32.02 -32.96 2.33
C ASN A 488 31.85 -34.49 2.33
N GLN A 489 32.75 -35.23 1.68
CA GLN A 489 32.70 -36.70 1.65
C GLN A 489 32.77 -37.29 3.07
N GLY A 490 31.85 -38.20 3.41
CA GLY A 490 31.80 -38.85 4.73
C GLY A 490 31.27 -37.97 5.87
N GLY A 491 30.89 -36.73 5.57
CA GLY A 491 30.33 -35.76 6.51
C GLY A 491 28.80 -35.81 6.58
N GLU A 492 28.19 -34.65 6.79
CA GLU A 492 26.74 -34.48 6.78
C GLU A 492 26.22 -34.33 5.35
N ALA A 493 25.10 -35.00 5.06
CA ALA A 493 24.35 -34.93 3.83
C ALA A 493 22.91 -34.50 4.11
N VAL A 494 22.34 -33.79 3.14
CA VAL A 494 20.94 -33.40 3.09
C VAL A 494 20.28 -34.17 1.96
N LEU A 495 19.14 -34.76 2.28
CA LEU A 495 18.31 -35.48 1.34
C LEU A 495 16.92 -34.85 1.30
N LEU A 496 16.48 -34.50 0.09
CA LEU A 496 15.13 -34.07 -0.23
C LEU A 496 14.50 -35.11 -1.16
N LEU A 497 13.36 -35.65 -0.77
CA LEU A 497 12.66 -36.64 -1.58
C LEU A 497 11.17 -36.37 -1.63
N SER A 498 10.59 -36.41 -2.82
CA SER A 498 9.13 -36.41 -2.98
C SER A 498 8.62 -37.83 -2.85
N VAL A 499 7.43 -37.96 -2.26
CA VAL A 499 6.79 -39.25 -2.01
C VAL A 499 5.36 -39.25 -2.51
N ASP A 500 4.95 -40.35 -3.13
CA ASP A 500 3.57 -40.51 -3.58
C ASP A 500 2.77 -41.09 -2.42
N GLY A 501 2.05 -40.21 -1.72
CA GLY A 501 1.21 -40.57 -0.58
C GLY A 501 1.61 -39.87 0.72
N THR A 502 0.93 -40.22 1.81
CA THR A 502 1.14 -39.60 3.12
C THR A 502 2.12 -40.42 3.96
N VAL A 503 3.21 -39.80 4.39
CA VAL A 503 4.13 -40.41 5.36
C VAL A 503 3.48 -40.34 6.74
N THR A 504 3.07 -41.50 7.24
CA THR A 504 2.46 -41.60 8.57
C THR A 504 3.49 -41.35 9.68
N GLU A 505 3.04 -40.89 10.85
CA GLU A 505 3.91 -40.70 12.01
C GLU A 505 4.71 -41.97 12.40
N PRO A 506 4.14 -43.19 12.38
CA PRO A 506 4.92 -44.42 12.59
C PRO A 506 6.05 -44.61 11.57
N LEU A 507 5.81 -44.34 10.29
CA LEU A 507 6.83 -44.43 9.24
C LEU A 507 7.91 -43.38 9.45
N ARG A 508 7.53 -42.13 9.75
CA ARG A 508 8.47 -41.06 10.08
C ARG A 508 9.39 -41.46 11.24
N TRP A 509 8.83 -42.00 12.32
CA TRP A 509 9.61 -42.50 13.47
C TRP A 509 10.54 -43.64 13.10
N ALA A 510 10.11 -44.56 12.23
CA ALA A 510 10.97 -45.63 11.76
C ALA A 510 12.17 -45.08 10.95
N ILE A 511 11.95 -44.04 10.14
CA ILE A 511 13.00 -43.35 9.39
C ILE A 511 13.97 -42.63 10.34
N CYS A 512 13.48 -41.94 11.37
CA CYS A 512 14.31 -41.29 12.39
C CYS A 512 15.28 -42.27 13.08
N ASN A 513 14.89 -43.53 13.22
CA ASN A 513 15.69 -44.57 13.88
C ASN A 513 16.67 -45.30 12.93
N LEU A 514 16.72 -44.94 11.65
CA LEU A 514 17.70 -45.51 10.73
C LEU A 514 19.11 -45.06 11.09
N ALA A 515 20.05 -46.00 11.06
CA ALA A 515 21.46 -45.73 11.34
C ALA A 515 22.01 -44.60 10.45
N GLY A 516 22.47 -43.53 11.10
CA GLY A 516 23.05 -42.34 10.49
C GLY A 516 22.09 -41.17 10.28
N VAL A 517 20.79 -41.31 10.55
CA VAL A 517 19.82 -40.21 10.48
C VAL A 517 19.96 -39.28 11.70
N LYS A 518 20.01 -37.98 11.44
CA LYS A 518 20.07 -36.93 12.47
C LYS A 518 18.75 -36.18 12.58
N GLN A 519 18.05 -35.98 11.47
CA GLN A 519 16.81 -35.21 11.44
C GLN A 519 15.91 -35.70 10.32
N VAL A 520 14.59 -35.71 10.58
CA VAL A 520 13.56 -35.95 9.56
C VAL A 520 12.44 -34.92 9.75
N LYS A 521 12.12 -34.18 8.70
CA LYS A 521 10.96 -33.29 8.63
C LYS A 521 10.07 -33.65 7.46
N LEU A 522 8.76 -33.65 7.72
CA LEU A 522 7.75 -33.70 6.66
C LEU A 522 7.60 -32.28 6.12
N LEU A 523 7.64 -32.15 4.80
CA LEU A 523 7.43 -30.90 4.10
C LEU A 523 6.20 -31.03 3.19
N ARG A 524 5.47 -29.93 3.06
CA ARG A 524 4.32 -29.83 2.17
C ARG A 524 4.43 -28.55 1.35
N PHE A 525 4.33 -28.70 0.04
CA PHE A 525 4.26 -27.60 -0.90
C PHE A 525 2.89 -27.62 -1.60
N ALA A 526 2.47 -26.44 -2.03
CA ALA A 526 1.20 -26.23 -2.74
C ALA A 526 1.39 -26.36 -4.26
#